data_AF-A0AAX4EW88-F1
#
_entry.id   AF-A0AAX4EW88-F1
#
_cell.length_a   1.000
_cell.length_b   1.000
_cell.length_c   1.000
_cell.angle_alpha   90.00
_cell.angle_beta   90.00
_cell.angle_gamma   90.00
#
_symmetry.space_group_name_H-M   'P 1'
#
loop_
_entity.id
_entity.type
_entity.pdbx_description
1 polymer ?
#
loop_
_entity_poly.entity_id
_entity_poly.type
_entity_poly.pdbx_seq_one_letter_code
_entity_poly.pdbx_strand_id
1 'polypeptide(L)'
;MNHPQSGSISVLRPSVELTPETSFQYFFDDAPEFERSIYQSGLLQSPDVVKNGLGHTSTLTAVTNIFQSFTYPHAIHDATENIQVRYERGFAKRTQNFPHYHGLPVKSKKYISDVTEGYTDTFLKLKRNHARIISLLKNHSEIKPRYLVRTTAYYLLIINKIIHPETSINIKKKLPALIDEFLLYPGSHPKFQSLILYEVSCLANYDIPLFHLFINSRSLFDGEKNEFPDFFPTTPLEQIDSYFSRDERYLLRQHHLIARSMNVVYKAG
;
A
#
# COMPACT_ATOMS: atom_id res chain seq x y z
N MET A 1 -42.00 9.78 41.85
CA MET A 1 -41.20 10.63 40.95
C MET A 1 -39.92 9.89 40.67
N ASN A 2 -39.85 9.14 39.56
CA ASN A 2 -38.67 8.41 39.14
C ASN A 2 -38.10 9.11 37.90
N HIS A 3 -36.90 9.64 38.03
CA HIS A 3 -36.09 10.14 36.91
C HIS A 3 -35.71 8.99 35.98
N PRO A 4 -35.87 9.11 34.65
CA PRO A 4 -35.26 8.19 33.71
C PRO A 4 -33.78 8.57 33.53
N GLN A 5 -32.89 7.61 33.78
CA GLN A 5 -31.47 7.72 33.46
C GLN A 5 -31.29 7.85 31.95
N SER A 6 -30.60 8.92 31.51
CA SER A 6 -30.20 9.10 30.13
C SER A 6 -29.12 8.08 29.78
N GLY A 7 -29.50 7.05 29.03
CA GLY A 7 -28.56 6.15 28.36
C GLY A 7 -27.71 6.95 27.38
N SER A 8 -26.43 7.15 27.71
CA SER A 8 -25.44 7.66 26.79
C SER A 8 -25.23 6.64 25.69
N ILE A 9 -25.81 6.91 24.52
CA ILE A 9 -25.50 6.18 23.29
C ILE A 9 -24.05 6.50 22.97
N SER A 10 -23.13 5.59 23.30
CA SER A 10 -21.77 5.61 22.79
C SER A 10 -21.84 5.38 21.28
N VAL A 11 -21.85 6.47 20.52
CA VAL A 11 -21.62 6.44 19.09
C VAL A 11 -20.18 5.99 18.90
N LEU A 12 -19.98 4.68 18.72
CA LEU A 12 -18.76 4.13 18.16
C LEU A 12 -18.65 4.70 16.74
N ARG A 13 -17.95 5.83 16.62
CA ARG A 13 -17.51 6.33 15.31
C ARG A 13 -16.52 5.29 14.79
N PRO A 14 -16.77 4.60 13.67
CA PRO A 14 -15.70 3.88 13.01
C PRO A 14 -14.67 4.93 12.57
N SER A 15 -13.52 4.94 13.23
CA SER A 15 -12.36 5.70 12.77
C SER A 15 -11.90 5.06 11.47
N VAL A 16 -12.13 5.74 10.35
CA VAL A 16 -11.48 5.40 9.08
C VAL A 16 -10.03 5.85 9.22
N GLU A 17 -9.15 4.92 9.63
CA GLU A 17 -7.70 5.16 9.69
C GLU A 17 -7.11 5.05 8.29
N LEU A 18 -7.06 6.18 7.56
CA LEU A 18 -6.14 6.33 6.44
C LEU A 18 -4.77 6.67 7.02
N THR A 19 -3.82 5.73 7.03
CA THR A 19 -2.45 6.03 7.46
C THR A 19 -1.77 6.90 6.40
N PRO A 20 -1.48 8.18 6.66
CA PRO A 20 -0.91 9.08 5.65
C PRO A 20 0.60 8.86 5.47
N GLU A 21 1.19 7.87 6.15
CA GLU A 21 2.64 7.63 6.18
C GLU A 21 3.23 7.43 4.78
N THR A 22 2.46 6.89 3.84
CA THR A 22 2.87 6.67 2.45
C THR A 22 2.36 7.75 1.49
N SER A 23 1.94 8.92 1.98
CA SER A 23 1.59 10.05 1.09
C SER A 23 2.81 10.53 0.31
N PHE A 24 2.60 11.21 -0.82
CA PHE A 24 3.68 11.81 -1.61
C PHE A 24 4.75 10.81 -2.11
N GLN A 25 4.34 9.59 -2.48
CA GLN A 25 5.25 8.63 -3.11
C GLN A 25 5.89 9.21 -4.37
N TYR A 26 7.17 8.91 -4.57
CA TYR A 26 7.85 9.12 -5.84
C TYR A 26 7.67 7.91 -6.75
N PHE A 27 7.41 8.15 -8.02
CA PHE A 27 7.37 7.07 -9.00
C PHE A 27 8.42 7.29 -10.08
N PHE A 28 9.26 6.29 -10.32
CA PHE A 28 10.16 6.34 -11.48
C PHE A 28 9.33 6.24 -12.77
N ASP A 29 9.44 7.25 -13.63
CA ASP A 29 8.71 7.36 -14.90
C ASP A 29 9.54 6.76 -16.05
N ASP A 30 9.97 5.52 -15.90
CA ASP A 30 10.78 4.80 -16.91
C ASP A 30 9.94 4.33 -18.11
N ALA A 31 8.62 4.48 -18.02
CA ALA A 31 7.65 4.16 -19.07
C ALA A 31 6.80 5.42 -19.36
N PRO A 32 7.16 6.25 -20.35
CA PRO A 32 6.49 7.51 -20.64
C PRO A 32 5.01 7.35 -21.03
N GLU A 33 4.62 6.18 -21.55
CA GLU A 33 3.24 5.80 -21.82
C GLU A 33 2.42 5.47 -20.56
N PHE A 34 3.06 5.26 -19.41
CA PHE A 34 2.40 4.88 -18.17
C PHE A 34 1.93 6.09 -17.36
N GLU A 35 0.73 6.57 -17.66
CA GLU A 35 0.12 7.65 -16.88
C GLU A 35 -0.50 7.12 -15.58
N ARG A 36 0.01 7.60 -14.43
CA ARG A 36 -0.43 7.23 -13.08
C ARG A 36 -1.91 7.53 -12.85
N SER A 37 -2.61 6.63 -12.18
CA SER A 37 -4.06 6.66 -12.00
C SER A 37 -4.48 6.55 -10.54
N ILE A 38 -5.79 6.58 -10.32
CA ILE A 38 -6.40 6.34 -9.02
C ILE A 38 -6.07 4.97 -8.44
N TYR A 39 -5.71 3.97 -9.25
CA TYR A 39 -5.35 2.63 -8.74
C TYR A 39 -4.07 2.61 -7.90
N GLN A 40 -3.13 3.52 -8.16
CA GLN A 40 -1.90 3.62 -7.39
C GLN A 40 -2.14 4.13 -5.95
N SER A 41 -3.31 4.72 -5.67
CA SER A 41 -3.68 5.12 -4.30
C SER A 41 -3.95 3.94 -3.37
N GLY A 42 -4.20 2.74 -3.91
CA GLY A 42 -4.67 1.58 -3.14
C GLY A 42 -6.15 1.66 -2.71
N LEU A 43 -6.81 2.82 -2.84
CA LEU A 43 -8.23 3.00 -2.50
C LEU A 43 -9.15 2.27 -3.48
N LEU A 44 -8.79 2.29 -4.77
CA LEU A 44 -9.44 1.55 -5.85
C LEU A 44 -8.45 0.58 -6.47
N GLN A 45 -8.94 -0.52 -7.03
CA GLN A 45 -8.11 -1.55 -7.62
C GLN A 45 -8.57 -1.91 -9.02
N SER A 46 -7.62 -2.29 -9.87
CA SER A 46 -7.98 -2.87 -11.16
C SER A 46 -8.73 -4.19 -10.93
N PRO A 47 -9.86 -4.42 -11.63
CA PRO A 47 -10.58 -5.70 -11.56
C PRO A 47 -9.72 -6.91 -11.94
N ASP A 48 -8.63 -6.70 -12.68
CA ASP A 48 -7.75 -7.79 -13.12
C ASP A 48 -6.85 -8.31 -11.98
N VAL A 49 -6.56 -7.50 -10.95
CA VAL A 49 -5.82 -7.94 -9.74
C VAL A 49 -6.61 -9.01 -9.00
N VAL A 50 -7.95 -8.91 -9.02
CA VAL A 50 -8.88 -9.86 -8.41
C VAL A 50 -8.78 -11.26 -9.02
N LYS A 51 -8.48 -11.35 -10.32
CA LYS A 51 -8.40 -12.63 -11.04
C LYS A 51 -7.15 -13.44 -10.69
N ASN A 52 -6.11 -12.79 -10.17
CA ASN A 52 -4.79 -13.40 -9.98
C ASN A 52 -4.54 -13.91 -8.54
N GLY A 53 -5.55 -13.95 -7.67
CA GLY A 53 -5.43 -14.49 -6.31
C GLY A 53 -4.62 -13.63 -5.33
N LEU A 54 -4.08 -12.50 -5.78
CA LEU A 54 -3.55 -11.44 -4.93
C LEU A 54 -4.75 -10.75 -4.27
N GLY A 55 -4.99 -11.05 -3.00
CA GLY A 55 -6.20 -10.68 -2.26
C GLY A 55 -6.69 -9.23 -2.47
N HIS A 56 -8.01 -9.05 -2.42
CA HIS A 56 -8.71 -7.82 -2.80
C HIS A 56 -8.59 -6.69 -1.77
N THR A 57 -7.50 -5.93 -1.69
CA THR A 57 -7.29 -4.96 -0.59
C THR A 57 -7.94 -3.57 -0.75
N SER A 58 -8.75 -3.32 -1.79
CA SER A 58 -9.39 -1.99 -1.99
C SER A 58 -10.23 -1.53 -0.79
N THR A 59 -10.07 -0.28 -0.40
CA THR A 59 -10.86 0.35 0.68
C THR A 59 -12.34 0.48 0.36
N LEU A 60 -12.77 0.46 -0.92
CA LEU A 60 -14.17 0.68 -1.32
C LEU A 60 -14.84 -0.56 -1.90
N THR A 61 -14.08 -1.50 -2.46
CA THR A 61 -14.63 -2.64 -3.20
C THR A 61 -14.19 -4.00 -2.66
N ALA A 62 -13.35 -4.05 -1.63
CA ALA A 62 -13.02 -5.30 -0.94
C ALA A 62 -14.26 -5.93 -0.31
N VAL A 63 -14.72 -7.03 -0.90
CA VAL A 63 -15.76 -7.87 -0.31
C VAL A 63 -15.25 -8.49 0.97
N THR A 64 -16.15 -8.63 1.94
CA THR A 64 -15.93 -9.38 3.16
C THR A 64 -15.64 -10.84 2.81
N ASN A 65 -14.54 -11.40 3.35
CA ASN A 65 -13.95 -12.72 3.05
C ASN A 65 -12.92 -12.74 1.91
N ILE A 66 -11.85 -11.97 2.07
CA ILE A 66 -10.63 -12.21 1.28
C ILE A 66 -9.92 -13.42 1.91
N PHE A 67 -9.79 -14.50 1.16
CA PHE A 67 -8.84 -15.55 1.46
C PHE A 67 -7.44 -15.03 1.09
N GLN A 68 -6.65 -14.64 2.09
CA GLN A 68 -5.24 -14.34 1.86
C GLN A 68 -4.45 -15.63 2.03
N SER A 69 -3.91 -16.18 0.94
CA SER A 69 -3.09 -17.40 0.98
C SER A 69 -1.68 -17.12 1.47
N PHE A 70 -1.52 -16.61 2.69
CA PHE A 70 -0.24 -16.65 3.37
C PHE A 70 -0.17 -17.95 4.15
N THR A 71 0.93 -18.67 3.98
CA THR A 71 1.25 -19.80 4.83
C THR A 71 2.06 -19.23 6.00
N TYR A 72 1.47 -19.17 7.19
CA TYR A 72 2.16 -18.66 8.38
C TYR A 72 2.43 -19.81 9.36
N PRO A 73 3.59 -19.78 10.04
CA PRO A 73 3.86 -20.74 11.11
C PRO A 73 3.01 -20.40 12.33
N HIS A 74 2.34 -21.39 12.88
CA HIS A 74 1.61 -21.33 14.14
C HIS A 74 2.10 -22.45 15.06
N ALA A 75 2.45 -22.11 16.29
CA ALA A 75 2.86 -23.09 17.29
C ALA A 75 1.63 -23.84 17.82
N ILE A 76 1.67 -25.16 17.76
CA ILE A 76 0.69 -26.05 18.39
C ILE A 76 1.38 -26.69 19.58
N HIS A 77 0.63 -26.88 20.67
CA HIS A 77 1.17 -27.34 21.96
C HIS A 77 2.27 -26.41 22.50
N ASP A 78 2.08 -25.10 22.28
CA ASP A 78 2.95 -24.06 22.83
C ASP A 78 3.07 -24.21 24.35
N ALA A 79 4.27 -23.93 24.86
CA ALA A 79 4.69 -24.18 26.24
C ALA A 79 4.65 -25.66 26.71
N THR A 80 4.76 -26.63 25.80
CA THR A 80 4.97 -28.05 26.15
C THR A 80 6.19 -28.65 25.43
N GLU A 81 6.64 -29.82 25.89
CA GLU A 81 7.69 -30.62 25.24
C GLU A 81 7.30 -31.12 23.84
N ASN A 82 6.01 -31.05 23.49
CA ASN A 82 5.46 -31.50 22.20
C ASN A 82 5.17 -30.33 21.25
N ILE A 83 5.82 -29.18 21.44
CA ILE A 83 5.63 -28.02 20.57
C ILE A 83 5.91 -28.37 19.10
N GLN A 84 4.95 -28.07 18.24
CA GLN A 84 5.02 -28.32 16.80
C GLN A 84 4.71 -27.03 16.04
N VAL A 85 5.49 -26.72 15.02
CA VAL A 85 5.16 -25.63 14.10
C VAL A 85 4.30 -26.19 12.97
N ARG A 86 3.03 -25.78 12.93
CA ARG A 86 2.15 -26.08 11.80
C ARG A 86 2.04 -24.85 10.91
N TYR A 87 2.05 -25.11 9.60
CA TYR A 87 1.82 -24.11 8.59
C TYR A 87 0.35 -24.11 8.19
N GLU A 88 -0.38 -23.04 8.52
CA GLU A 88 -1.78 -22.90 8.14
C GLU A 88 -1.90 -22.08 6.85
N ARG A 89 -2.74 -22.56 5.91
CA ARG A 89 -3.03 -21.87 4.66
C ARG A 89 -4.29 -21.04 4.79
N GLY A 90 -4.10 -19.73 4.91
CA GLY A 90 -5.14 -18.71 4.77
C GLY A 90 -6.22 -18.72 5.84
N PHE A 91 -6.57 -17.53 6.28
CA PHE A 91 -7.69 -17.30 7.20
C PHE A 91 -8.74 -16.43 6.51
N ALA A 92 -10.01 -16.70 6.80
CA ALA A 92 -11.10 -15.84 6.36
C ALA A 92 -11.06 -14.54 7.18
N LYS A 93 -10.43 -13.50 6.62
CA LYS A 93 -10.48 -12.16 7.22
C LYS A 93 -11.78 -11.48 6.78
N ARG A 94 -12.68 -11.23 7.74
CA ARG A 94 -13.75 -10.25 7.54
C ARG A 94 -13.10 -8.87 7.45
N THR A 95 -13.07 -8.30 6.26
CA THR A 95 -12.64 -6.92 6.05
C THR A 95 -13.74 -5.98 6.50
N GLN A 96 -13.41 -4.88 7.16
CA GLN A 96 -14.39 -3.85 7.56
C GLN A 96 -14.53 -2.74 6.51
N ASN A 97 -13.95 -2.94 5.33
CA ASN A 97 -13.79 -1.90 4.31
C ASN A 97 -15.01 -1.79 3.39
N PHE A 98 -16.00 -2.66 3.54
CA PHE A 98 -17.22 -2.61 2.74
C PHE A 98 -18.26 -1.70 3.41
N PRO A 99 -18.86 -0.73 2.72
CA PRO A 99 -19.91 0.10 3.31
C PRO A 99 -21.13 -0.73 3.71
N HIS A 100 -21.65 -0.48 4.93
CA HIS A 100 -22.87 -1.11 5.44
C HIS A 100 -23.91 -0.05 5.84
N TYR A 101 -25.19 -0.30 5.55
CA TYR A 101 -26.31 0.52 6.01
C TYR A 101 -27.29 -0.39 6.75
N HIS A 102 -27.58 -0.08 8.03
CA HIS A 102 -28.35 -0.95 8.94
C HIS A 102 -27.86 -2.41 8.97
N GLY A 103 -26.53 -2.59 8.97
CA GLY A 103 -25.90 -3.92 8.99
C GLY A 103 -25.91 -4.67 7.66
N LEU A 104 -26.51 -4.11 6.60
CA LEU A 104 -26.55 -4.72 5.28
C LEU A 104 -25.47 -4.13 4.35
N PRO A 105 -24.76 -4.98 3.58
CA PRO A 105 -23.74 -4.52 2.64
C PRO A 105 -24.37 -3.65 1.53
N VAL A 106 -23.80 -2.47 1.31
CA VAL A 106 -24.22 -1.52 0.27
C VAL A 106 -23.38 -1.70 -1.00
N LYS A 107 -24.02 -1.97 -2.14
CA LYS A 107 -23.32 -2.14 -3.43
C LYS A 107 -22.74 -0.82 -3.92
N SER A 108 -21.41 -0.75 -4.01
CA SER A 108 -20.64 0.41 -4.50
C SER A 108 -21.05 0.87 -5.90
N LYS A 109 -21.47 -0.05 -6.78
CA LYS A 109 -21.97 0.25 -8.14
C LYS A 109 -23.04 1.34 -8.19
N LYS A 110 -23.91 1.45 -7.16
CA LYS A 110 -24.96 2.47 -7.12
C LYS A 110 -24.44 3.90 -6.93
N TYR A 111 -23.21 4.05 -6.45
CA TYR A 111 -22.59 5.31 -6.06
C TYR A 111 -21.44 5.73 -6.98
N ILE A 112 -21.35 5.14 -8.18
CA ILE A 112 -20.30 5.52 -9.14
C ILE A 112 -20.40 7.00 -9.48
N SER A 113 -21.61 7.51 -9.71
CA SER A 113 -21.86 8.92 -10.03
C SER A 113 -21.33 9.84 -8.92
N ASP A 114 -21.69 9.55 -7.66
CA ASP A 114 -21.28 10.33 -6.49
C ASP A 114 -19.74 10.37 -6.36
N VAL A 115 -19.07 9.22 -6.54
CA VAL A 115 -17.60 9.14 -6.45
C VAL A 115 -16.94 9.89 -7.60
N THR A 116 -17.46 9.77 -8.84
CA THR A 116 -16.91 10.50 -9.99
C THR A 116 -17.12 12.01 -9.88
N GLU A 117 -18.25 12.45 -9.33
CA GLU A 117 -18.54 13.86 -9.08
C GLU A 117 -17.61 14.42 -8.01
N GLY A 118 -17.47 13.74 -6.87
CA GLY A 118 -16.55 14.14 -5.81
C GLY A 118 -15.08 14.16 -6.25
N TYR A 119 -14.67 13.19 -7.09
CA TYR A 119 -13.34 13.19 -7.71
C TYR A 119 -13.13 14.41 -8.61
N THR A 120 -14.13 14.75 -9.43
CA THR A 120 -14.10 15.89 -10.35
C THR A 120 -14.01 17.22 -9.61
N ASP A 121 -14.90 17.43 -8.64
CA ASP A 121 -14.90 18.63 -7.80
C ASP A 121 -13.54 18.81 -7.11
N THR A 122 -13.00 17.74 -6.52
CA THR A 122 -11.67 17.76 -5.89
C THR A 122 -10.57 18.08 -6.89
N PHE A 123 -10.54 17.42 -8.05
CA PHE A 123 -9.56 17.65 -9.10
C PHE A 123 -9.54 19.12 -9.55
N LEU A 124 -10.72 19.69 -9.83
CA LEU A 124 -10.85 21.09 -10.25
C LEU A 124 -10.45 22.06 -9.14
N LYS A 125 -10.83 21.80 -7.88
CA LYS A 125 -10.42 22.62 -6.73
C LYS A 125 -8.92 22.59 -6.51
N LEU A 126 -8.27 21.43 -6.63
CA LEU A 126 -6.82 21.32 -6.54
C LEU A 126 -6.15 22.13 -7.66
N LYS A 127 -6.59 21.99 -8.92
CA LYS A 127 -6.05 22.78 -10.04
C LYS A 127 -6.19 24.30 -9.83
N ARG A 128 -7.36 24.77 -9.37
CA ARG A 128 -7.57 26.20 -9.07
C ARG A 128 -6.66 26.72 -7.96
N ASN A 129 -6.24 25.86 -7.04
CA ASN A 129 -5.38 26.20 -5.91
C ASN A 129 -3.91 25.78 -6.11
N HIS A 130 -3.52 25.43 -7.33
CA HIS A 130 -2.19 24.89 -7.66
C HIS A 130 -1.04 25.69 -7.03
N ALA A 131 -0.94 26.98 -7.32
CA ALA A 131 0.14 27.83 -6.81
C ALA A 131 0.18 27.88 -5.26
N ARG A 132 -0.98 27.95 -4.62
CA ARG A 132 -1.10 27.96 -3.16
C ARG A 132 -0.64 26.63 -2.55
N ILE A 133 -1.04 25.50 -3.13
CA ILE A 133 -0.68 24.16 -2.65
C ILE A 133 0.83 23.94 -2.78
N ILE A 134 1.41 24.26 -3.93
CA ILE A 134 2.86 24.10 -4.15
C ILE A 134 3.65 25.01 -3.23
N SER A 135 3.23 26.26 -3.05
CA SER A 135 3.87 27.16 -2.08
C SER A 135 3.79 26.62 -0.65
N LEU A 136 2.67 26.01 -0.26
CA LEU A 136 2.52 25.40 1.06
C LEU A 136 3.50 24.23 1.22
N LEU A 137 3.52 23.29 0.27
CA LEU A 137 4.40 22.13 0.32
C LEU A 137 5.89 22.50 0.31
N LYS A 138 6.28 23.54 -0.45
CA LYS A 138 7.65 24.08 -0.45
C LYS A 138 8.09 24.54 0.94
N ASN A 139 7.18 25.11 1.72
CA ASN A 139 7.48 25.65 3.04
C ASN A 139 7.52 24.57 4.15
N HIS A 140 7.11 23.34 3.86
CA HIS A 140 7.07 22.23 4.82
C HIS A 140 8.11 21.17 4.48
N SER A 141 9.38 21.49 4.71
CA SER A 141 10.53 20.59 4.45
C SER A 141 10.61 19.40 5.40
N GLU A 142 9.87 19.43 6.52
CA GLU A 142 9.79 18.35 7.50
C GLU A 142 8.93 17.17 7.06
N ILE A 143 8.17 17.31 5.95
CA ILE A 143 7.31 16.24 5.44
C ILE A 143 8.17 15.06 5.00
N LYS A 144 8.14 14.00 5.82
CA LYS A 144 8.98 12.81 5.69
C LYS A 144 8.13 11.53 5.58
N PRO A 145 7.47 11.29 4.43
CA PRO A 145 6.73 10.06 4.22
C PRO A 145 7.66 8.85 4.08
N ARG A 146 7.11 7.69 4.42
CA ARG A 146 7.68 6.38 4.14
C ARG A 146 7.67 6.12 2.64
N TYR A 147 8.80 5.70 2.10
CA TYR A 147 8.94 5.28 0.71
C TYR A 147 8.90 3.75 0.62
N LEU A 148 8.05 3.20 -0.25
CA LEU A 148 7.94 1.76 -0.45
C LEU A 148 8.76 1.33 -1.66
N VAL A 149 10.01 0.90 -1.41
CA VAL A 149 10.85 0.24 -2.42
C VAL A 149 10.22 -1.10 -2.84
N ARG A 150 9.75 -1.86 -1.85
CA ARG A 150 8.99 -3.11 -2.02
C ARG A 150 7.86 -3.17 -0.99
N THR A 151 6.88 -4.03 -1.25
CA THR A 151 5.78 -4.22 -0.31
C THR A 151 6.25 -4.97 0.94
N THR A 152 5.66 -4.65 2.10
CA THR A 152 5.88 -5.37 3.37
C THR A 152 5.69 -6.88 3.21
N ALA A 153 4.66 -7.30 2.47
CA ALA A 153 4.39 -8.71 2.22
C ALA A 153 5.51 -9.40 1.42
N TYR A 154 6.16 -8.67 0.51
CA TYR A 154 7.30 -9.19 -0.25
C TYR A 154 8.51 -9.43 0.65
N TYR A 155 8.81 -8.51 1.57
CA TYR A 155 9.89 -8.73 2.55
C TYR A 155 9.58 -9.90 3.49
N LEU A 156 8.33 -10.05 3.93
CA LEU A 156 7.92 -11.21 4.73
C LEU A 156 8.09 -12.54 3.99
N LEU A 157 7.83 -12.58 2.68
CA LEU A 157 8.11 -13.76 1.85
C LEU A 157 9.60 -14.15 1.91
N ILE A 158 10.49 -13.16 1.82
CA ILE A 158 11.94 -13.39 1.85
C ILE A 158 12.38 -13.85 3.25
N ILE A 159 11.89 -13.20 4.31
CA ILE A 159 12.15 -13.62 5.70
C ILE A 159 11.71 -15.08 5.91
N ASN A 160 10.51 -15.45 5.46
CA ASN A 160 10.02 -16.81 5.52
C ASN A 160 10.93 -17.81 4.79
N LYS A 161 11.53 -17.40 3.66
CA LYS A 161 12.48 -18.23 2.92
C LYS A 161 13.81 -18.37 3.65
N ILE A 162 14.28 -17.32 4.33
CA ILE A 162 15.50 -17.30 5.15
C ILE A 162 15.37 -18.26 6.34
N ILE A 163 14.25 -18.19 7.08
CA ILE A 163 14.04 -19.01 8.29
C ILE A 163 13.71 -20.48 8.00
N HIS A 164 13.35 -20.81 6.75
CA HIS A 164 13.03 -22.18 6.37
C HIS A 164 14.20 -23.14 6.70
N PRO A 165 13.98 -24.31 7.34
CA PRO A 165 15.05 -25.18 7.84
C PRO A 165 16.11 -25.52 6.78
N GLU A 166 15.70 -25.84 5.56
CA GLU A 166 16.65 -26.13 4.48
C GLU A 166 17.56 -24.95 4.16
N THR A 167 17.06 -23.73 4.29
CA THR A 167 17.81 -22.50 4.02
C THR A 167 18.68 -22.14 5.23
N SER A 168 18.08 -22.08 6.41
CA SER A 168 18.69 -21.54 7.63
C SER A 168 19.92 -22.33 8.06
N ILE A 169 19.92 -23.65 7.89
CA ILE A 169 21.06 -24.54 8.19
C ILE A 169 22.34 -24.11 7.44
N ASN A 170 22.20 -23.55 6.23
CA ASN A 170 23.33 -23.14 5.38
C ASN A 170 23.18 -21.71 4.86
N ILE A 171 22.60 -20.82 5.67
CA ILE A 171 22.21 -19.47 5.21
C ILE A 171 23.39 -18.68 4.62
N LYS A 172 24.60 -18.77 5.19
CA LYS A 172 25.79 -18.09 4.67
C LYS A 172 26.10 -18.44 3.21
N LYS A 173 25.85 -19.70 2.82
CA LYS A 173 26.07 -20.18 1.45
C LYS A 173 24.89 -19.87 0.52
N LYS A 174 23.66 -19.84 1.06
CA LYS A 174 22.42 -19.69 0.29
C LYS A 174 21.98 -18.24 0.12
N LEU A 175 22.42 -17.33 0.99
CA LEU A 175 22.00 -15.93 1.00
C LEU A 175 22.29 -15.20 -0.33
N PRO A 176 23.47 -15.35 -0.99
CA PRO A 176 23.70 -14.70 -2.29
C PRO A 176 22.66 -15.10 -3.34
N ALA A 177 22.32 -16.39 -3.43
CA ALA A 177 21.31 -16.87 -4.38
C ALA A 177 19.91 -16.31 -4.06
N LEU A 178 19.55 -16.13 -2.79
CA LEU A 178 18.29 -15.49 -2.40
C LEU A 178 18.26 -14.01 -2.74
N ILE A 179 19.40 -13.31 -2.60
CA ILE A 179 19.51 -11.90 -3.01
C ILE A 179 19.30 -11.80 -4.53
N ASP A 180 19.94 -12.67 -5.31
CA ASP A 180 19.79 -12.70 -6.76
C ASP A 180 18.35 -13.01 -7.18
N GLU A 181 17.71 -13.99 -6.53
CA GLU A 181 16.35 -14.44 -6.84
C GLU A 181 15.27 -13.42 -6.43
N PHE A 182 15.39 -12.78 -5.26
CA PHE A 182 14.32 -11.97 -4.68
C PHE A 182 14.59 -10.46 -4.68
N LEU A 183 15.84 -10.02 -4.65
CA LEU A 183 16.15 -8.58 -4.59
C LEU A 183 16.67 -8.04 -5.93
N LEU A 184 17.44 -8.84 -6.67
CA LEU A 184 18.05 -8.47 -7.96
C LEU A 184 17.40 -9.15 -9.17
N TYR A 185 16.14 -9.58 -9.04
CA TYR A 185 15.44 -10.29 -10.11
C TYR A 185 15.37 -9.48 -11.42
N PRO A 186 15.29 -10.14 -12.59
CA PRO A 186 15.10 -9.47 -13.88
C PRO A 186 13.80 -8.67 -13.91
N GLY A 187 13.89 -7.35 -13.71
CA GLY A 187 12.75 -6.44 -13.56
C GLY A 187 12.80 -5.57 -12.30
N SER A 188 13.75 -5.78 -11.39
CA SER A 188 14.04 -4.82 -10.33
C SER A 188 14.54 -3.51 -10.94
N HIS A 189 14.03 -2.38 -10.46
CA HIS A 189 14.47 -1.08 -10.94
C HIS A 189 15.97 -0.89 -10.64
N PRO A 190 16.81 -0.45 -11.60
CA PRO A 190 18.27 -0.38 -11.42
C PRO A 190 18.71 0.45 -10.21
N LYS A 191 17.98 1.53 -9.87
CA LYS A 191 18.29 2.34 -8.68
C LYS A 191 18.17 1.55 -7.37
N PHE A 192 17.38 0.48 -7.32
CA PHE A 192 17.21 -0.29 -6.08
C PHE A 192 18.45 -1.12 -5.74
N GLN A 193 19.36 -1.34 -6.70
CA GLN A 193 20.59 -2.08 -6.46
C GLN A 193 21.47 -1.45 -5.37
N SER A 194 21.47 -0.11 -5.25
CA SER A 194 22.23 0.58 -4.20
C SER A 194 21.65 0.39 -2.80
N LEU A 195 20.42 -0.12 -2.67
CA LEU A 195 19.73 -0.31 -1.39
C LEU A 195 19.93 -1.73 -0.82
N ILE A 196 20.42 -2.66 -1.64
CA ILE A 196 20.46 -4.09 -1.34
C ILE A 196 21.23 -4.40 -0.06
N LEU A 197 22.34 -3.69 0.19
CA LEU A 197 23.14 -3.91 1.38
C LEU A 197 22.34 -3.65 2.66
N TYR A 198 21.54 -2.58 2.68
CA TYR A 198 20.65 -2.26 3.79
C TYR A 198 19.44 -3.21 3.84
N GLU A 199 18.84 -3.54 2.70
CA GLU A 199 17.75 -4.54 2.67
C GLU A 199 18.22 -5.88 3.27
N VAL A 200 19.42 -6.34 2.91
CA VAL A 200 19.99 -7.59 3.42
C VAL A 200 20.32 -7.52 4.90
N SER A 201 20.84 -6.40 5.42
CA SER A 201 21.13 -6.27 6.85
C SER A 201 19.85 -6.37 7.70
N CYS A 202 18.77 -5.69 7.27
CA CYS A 202 17.46 -5.83 7.92
C CYS A 202 16.93 -7.26 7.85
N LEU A 203 16.91 -7.86 6.66
CA LEU A 203 16.35 -9.20 6.46
C LEU A 203 17.12 -10.29 7.21
N ALA A 204 18.45 -10.14 7.35
CA ALA A 204 19.28 -11.04 8.15
C ALA A 204 18.94 -10.96 9.66
N ASN A 205 18.44 -9.82 10.12
CA ASN A 205 17.93 -9.60 11.48
C ASN A 205 16.42 -9.86 11.60
N TYR A 206 15.77 -10.35 10.55
CA TYR A 206 14.32 -10.57 10.45
C TYR A 206 13.48 -9.29 10.54
N ASP A 207 14.10 -8.14 10.28
CA ASP A 207 13.44 -6.84 10.21
C ASP A 207 12.99 -6.52 8.78
N ILE A 208 11.92 -5.72 8.69
CA ILE A 208 11.41 -5.22 7.41
C ILE A 208 12.14 -3.92 7.08
N PRO A 209 12.84 -3.84 5.93
CA PRO A 209 13.50 -2.61 5.50
C PRO A 209 12.53 -1.42 5.47
N LEU A 210 12.98 -0.30 6.02
CA LEU A 210 12.22 0.94 6.07
C LEU A 210 12.99 2.04 5.35
N PHE A 211 12.31 2.76 4.47
CA PHE A 211 12.87 3.90 3.76
C PHE A 211 11.97 5.12 3.90
N HIS A 212 12.57 6.29 3.84
CA HIS A 212 11.92 7.58 3.92
C HIS A 212 12.45 8.50 2.83
N LEU A 213 11.61 9.42 2.39
CA LEU A 213 12.03 10.54 1.54
C LEU A 213 11.64 11.86 2.20
N PHE A 214 12.22 12.95 1.72
CA PHE A 214 11.69 14.29 1.96
C PHE A 214 11.18 14.84 0.63
N ILE A 215 10.01 15.48 0.66
CA ILE A 215 9.37 15.93 -0.59
C ILE A 215 10.19 16.98 -1.35
N ASN A 216 11.06 17.71 -0.65
CA ASN A 216 11.93 18.75 -1.20
C ASN A 216 13.37 18.26 -1.43
N SER A 217 13.64 16.96 -1.29
CA SER A 217 14.96 16.36 -1.49
C SER A 217 14.95 15.32 -2.61
N ARG A 218 16.10 15.14 -3.25
CA ARG A 218 16.35 14.06 -4.22
C ARG A 218 16.93 12.81 -3.57
N SER A 219 17.18 12.87 -2.26
CA SER A 219 17.77 11.76 -1.50
C SER A 219 16.72 10.82 -0.94
N LEU A 220 17.10 9.56 -0.80
CA LEU A 220 16.39 8.56 -0.02
C LEU A 220 17.13 8.35 1.30
N PHE A 221 16.41 8.02 2.37
CA PHE A 221 16.99 7.72 3.69
C PHE A 221 16.51 6.36 4.15
N ASP A 222 17.39 5.57 4.75
CA ASP A 222 16.99 4.31 5.39
C ASP A 222 16.48 4.54 6.84
N GLY A 223 16.12 3.45 7.53
CA GLY A 223 15.71 3.46 8.92
C GLY A 223 16.81 3.87 9.91
N GLU A 224 18.09 3.78 9.50
CA GLU A 224 19.26 4.19 10.28
C GLU A 224 19.67 5.65 10.03
N LYS A 225 18.94 6.35 9.14
CA LYS A 225 19.20 7.72 8.68
C LYS A 225 20.43 7.85 7.78
N ASN A 226 20.93 6.75 7.21
CA ASN A 226 21.92 6.84 6.16
C ASN A 226 21.25 7.42 4.90
N GLU A 227 21.98 8.28 4.21
CA GLU A 227 21.50 8.97 3.03
C GLU A 227 21.97 8.26 1.76
N PHE A 228 21.06 8.09 0.82
CA PHE A 228 21.33 7.73 -0.57
C PHE A 228 21.13 9.00 -1.42
N PRO A 229 22.19 9.78 -1.66
CA PRO A 229 22.10 11.05 -2.36
C PRO A 229 21.75 10.84 -3.84
N ASP A 230 21.07 11.82 -4.44
CA ASP A 230 20.67 11.82 -5.85
C ASP A 230 19.96 10.52 -6.30
N PHE A 231 19.25 9.89 -5.37
CA PHE A 231 18.50 8.66 -5.62
C PHE A 231 17.38 8.92 -6.65
N PHE A 232 16.66 10.04 -6.47
CA PHE A 232 15.61 10.49 -7.37
C PHE A 232 16.14 11.47 -8.44
N PRO A 233 15.70 11.34 -9.72
CA PRO A 233 16.04 12.30 -10.78
C PRO A 233 15.54 13.72 -10.49
N THR A 234 14.34 13.85 -9.93
CA THR A 234 13.71 15.09 -9.48
C THR A 234 13.22 14.93 -8.05
N THR A 235 12.94 16.04 -7.36
CA THR A 235 12.29 15.98 -6.06
C THR A 235 10.85 15.43 -6.20
N PRO A 236 10.32 14.74 -5.18
CA PRO A 236 8.90 14.36 -5.16
C PRO A 236 7.95 15.55 -5.32
N LEU A 237 8.31 16.72 -4.79
CA LEU A 237 7.54 17.94 -4.99
C LEU A 237 7.48 18.36 -6.47
N GLU A 238 8.59 18.31 -7.21
CA GLU A 238 8.58 18.61 -8.65
C GLU A 238 7.72 17.62 -9.43
N GLN A 239 7.76 16.33 -9.06
CA GLN A 239 6.87 15.33 -9.66
C GLN A 239 5.39 15.64 -9.35
N ILE A 240 5.05 16.01 -8.11
CA ILE A 240 3.70 16.42 -7.72
C ILE A 240 3.26 17.67 -8.50
N ASP A 241 4.15 18.65 -8.65
CA ASP A 241 3.90 19.87 -9.40
C ASP A 241 3.52 19.56 -10.85
N SER A 242 4.24 18.62 -11.49
CA SER A 242 3.94 18.17 -12.84
C SER A 242 2.52 17.61 -12.99
N TYR A 243 1.94 17.01 -11.93
CA TYR A 243 0.61 16.41 -12.00
C TYR A 243 -0.52 17.44 -12.13
N PHE A 244 -0.29 18.71 -11.79
CA PHE A 244 -1.27 19.79 -12.00
C PHE A 244 -1.45 20.14 -13.48
N SER A 245 -0.52 19.74 -14.35
CA SER A 245 -0.64 19.93 -15.81
C SER A 245 -1.66 18.98 -16.45
N ARG A 246 -2.09 17.92 -15.76
CA ARG A 246 -3.07 16.94 -16.25
C ARG A 246 -4.37 17.61 -16.66
N ASP A 247 -4.89 17.23 -17.82
CA ASP A 247 -6.00 17.88 -18.48
C ASP A 247 -7.33 17.12 -18.29
N GLU A 248 -8.33 17.48 -19.10
CA GLU A 248 -9.63 16.82 -19.09
C GLU A 248 -9.57 15.36 -19.57
N ARG A 249 -8.63 15.02 -20.46
CA ARG A 249 -8.46 13.63 -20.92
C ARG A 249 -8.03 12.73 -19.78
N TYR A 250 -7.13 13.23 -18.92
CA TYR A 250 -6.77 12.55 -17.67
C TYR A 250 -8.00 12.29 -16.81
N LEU A 251 -8.81 13.32 -16.56
CA LEU A 251 -9.99 13.24 -15.70
C LEU A 251 -11.02 12.22 -16.22
N LEU A 252 -11.32 12.25 -17.52
CA LEU A 252 -12.23 11.29 -18.16
C LEU A 252 -11.71 9.84 -18.03
N ARG A 253 -10.40 9.64 -18.18
CA ARG A 253 -9.77 8.34 -17.94
C ARG A 253 -9.93 7.90 -16.48
N GLN A 254 -9.76 8.79 -15.51
CA GLN A 254 -9.97 8.44 -14.10
C GLN A 254 -11.42 8.07 -13.82
N HIS A 255 -12.41 8.73 -14.43
CA HIS A 255 -13.82 8.32 -14.32
C HIS A 255 -14.03 6.89 -14.82
N HIS A 256 -13.45 6.54 -15.97
CA HIS A 256 -13.54 5.19 -16.51
C HIS A 256 -12.92 4.15 -15.57
N LEU A 257 -11.77 4.45 -14.97
CA LEU A 257 -11.11 3.55 -14.01
C LEU A 257 -11.90 3.43 -12.70
N ILE A 258 -12.47 4.52 -12.19
CA ILE A 258 -13.36 4.51 -11.02
C ILE A 258 -14.57 3.61 -11.30
N ALA A 259 -15.27 3.85 -12.41
CA ALA A 259 -16.43 3.07 -12.81
C ALA A 259 -16.08 1.59 -12.99
N ARG A 260 -14.94 1.30 -13.66
CA ARG A 260 -14.47 -0.07 -13.89
C ARG A 260 -14.18 -0.80 -12.58
N SER A 261 -13.51 -0.15 -11.62
CA SER A 261 -13.25 -0.73 -10.29
C SER A 261 -14.55 -0.97 -9.49
N MET A 262 -15.48 -0.02 -9.51
CA MET A 262 -16.71 -0.09 -8.70
C MET A 262 -17.84 -0.92 -9.32
N ASN A 263 -17.75 -1.27 -10.61
CA ASN A 263 -18.76 -2.07 -11.31
C ASN A 263 -18.53 -3.59 -11.19
N VAL A 264 -17.55 -4.03 -10.41
CA VAL A 264 -17.27 -5.46 -10.19
C VAL A 264 -18.40 -6.08 -9.36
N VAL A 265 -19.13 -7.03 -9.97
CA VAL A 265 -20.15 -7.83 -9.29
C VAL A 265 -19.45 -9.05 -8.70
N TYR A 266 -19.24 -9.05 -7.39
CA TYR A 266 -18.72 -10.21 -6.70
C TYR A 266 -19.87 -11.18 -6.46
N LYS A 267 -19.75 -12.41 -6.97
CA LYS A 267 -20.60 -13.51 -6.52
C LYS A 267 -20.17 -13.84 -5.10
N ALA A 268 -21.04 -13.62 -4.12
CA ALA A 268 -20.89 -14.24 -2.83
C ALA A 268 -21.00 -15.76 -3.07
N GLY A 269 -19.86 -16.45 -2.97
CA GLY A 269 -19.83 -17.91 -2.85
C GLY A 269 -20.13 -18.31 -1.42
#